data_AF-A0A7Y3KMZ3-F1
#
_entry.id   AF-A0A7Y3KMZ3-F1
#
_cell.length_a   1.000
_cell.length_b   1.000
_cell.length_c   1.000
_cell.angle_alpha   90.00
_cell.angle_beta   90.00
_cell.angle_gamma   90.00
#
_symmetry.space_group_name_H-M   'P 1'
#
loop_
_entity.id
_entity.type
_entity.pdbx_description
1 polymer ?
#
loop_
_entity_poly.entity_id
_entity_poly.type
_entity_poly.pdbx_seq_one_letter_code
_entity_poly.pdbx_strand_id
1 'polypeptide(L)'
;AFTPNGDGRDDIFLPKGEAIQKFSMYIFDRWGTMIYYTDDPNKGWDGTVSGGSKICPEDTYVYEISVTDNFNGTHSYIGKVTLIK
;
A
#
# COMPACT_ATOMS: atom_id res chain seq x y z
N ALA A 1 3.29 10.76 2.08
CA ALA A 1 2.42 11.12 0.94
C ALA A 1 3.13 10.67 -0.32
N PHE A 2 2.40 10.44 -1.41
CA PHE A 2 2.95 10.01 -2.70
C PHE A 2 2.16 10.70 -3.82
N THR A 3 2.79 10.85 -4.98
CA THR A 3 2.32 11.67 -6.10
C THR A 3 2.41 10.88 -7.40
N PRO A 4 1.41 10.06 -7.75
CA PRO A 4 1.38 9.27 -8.98
C PRO A 4 1.10 10.15 -10.20
N ASN A 5 2.07 10.98 -10.57
CA ASN A 5 2.03 11.89 -11.71
C ASN A 5 2.83 11.35 -12.92
N GLY A 6 3.53 10.22 -12.75
CA GLY A 6 4.33 9.57 -13.79
C GLY A 6 5.71 10.21 -14.02
N ASP A 7 6.22 10.99 -13.07
CA ASP A 7 7.56 11.59 -13.13
C ASP A 7 8.68 10.66 -12.60
N GLY A 8 8.32 9.48 -12.09
CA GLY A 8 9.22 8.46 -11.56
C GLY A 8 9.60 8.68 -10.10
N ARG A 9 9.09 9.71 -9.41
CA ARG A 9 9.37 10.02 -8.00
C ARG A 9 8.09 9.92 -7.19
N ASP A 10 8.13 9.09 -6.15
CA ASP A 10 7.00 8.89 -5.24
C ASP A 10 5.69 8.53 -5.97
N ASP A 11 5.77 7.87 -7.13
CA ASP A 11 4.59 7.42 -7.89
C ASP A 11 3.89 6.21 -7.25
N ILE A 12 4.63 5.45 -6.43
CA ILE A 12 4.15 4.20 -5.85
C ILE A 12 4.41 4.21 -4.34
N PHE A 13 3.35 4.02 -3.56
CA PHE A 13 3.45 3.66 -2.16
C PHE A 13 3.85 2.18 -2.02
N LEU A 14 5.15 1.96 -1.82
CA LEU A 14 5.76 0.63 -1.71
C LEU A 14 6.48 0.46 -0.36
N PRO A 15 5.98 -0.40 0.54
CA PRO A 15 6.70 -0.76 1.76
C PRO A 15 8.02 -1.47 1.44
N LYS A 16 9.06 -1.18 2.20
CA LYS A 16 10.36 -1.85 2.09
C LYS A 16 10.72 -2.52 3.42
N GLY A 17 11.21 -3.74 3.33
CA GLY A 17 11.67 -4.50 4.49
C GLY A 17 12.56 -5.67 4.06
N GLU A 18 13.23 -6.27 5.03
CA GLU A 18 14.13 -7.41 4.84
C GLU A 18 13.60 -8.64 5.58
N ALA A 19 14.07 -9.84 5.18
CA ALA A 19 13.73 -11.11 5.82
C ALA A 19 12.21 -11.41 5.90
N ILE A 20 11.45 -10.98 4.89
CA ILE A 20 10.01 -11.19 4.80
C ILE A 20 9.72 -12.56 4.17
N GLN A 21 9.08 -13.45 4.93
CA GLN A 21 8.61 -14.75 4.46
C GLN A 21 7.18 -14.67 3.92
N LYS A 22 6.32 -13.92 4.61
CA LYS A 22 4.93 -13.65 4.17
C LYS A 22 4.67 -12.16 4.25
N PHE A 23 3.92 -11.65 3.29
CA PHE A 23 3.53 -10.25 3.19
C PHE A 23 2.05 -10.16 2.85
N SER A 24 1.37 -9.20 3.44
CA SER A 24 0.11 -8.69 2.92
C SER A 24 0.02 -7.20 3.19
N MET A 25 -0.51 -6.47 2.21
CA MET A 25 -0.81 -5.06 2.32
C MET A 25 -2.23 -4.82 1.82
N TYR A 26 -2.99 -4.11 2.64
CA TYR A 26 -4.33 -3.63 2.34
C TYR A 26 -4.33 -2.11 2.38
N ILE A 27 -5.03 -1.49 1.44
CA ILE A 27 -5.32 -0.05 1.46
C ILE A 27 -6.83 0.14 1.51
N PHE A 28 -7.26 1.03 2.40
CA PHE A 28 -8.64 1.38 2.62
C PHE A 28 -8.88 2.86 2.35
N ASP A 29 -10.03 3.18 1.77
CA ASP A 29 -10.52 4.55 1.71
C ASP A 29 -10.93 5.09 3.09
N ARG A 30 -11.28 6.37 3.14
CA ARG A 30 -11.73 7.04 4.38
C ARG A 30 -12.97 6.39 5.02
N TRP A 31 -13.77 5.65 4.25
CA TRP A 31 -14.98 4.99 4.70
C TRP A 31 -14.75 3.54 5.16
N GLY A 32 -13.51 3.06 5.09
CA GLY A 32 -13.14 1.69 5.44
C GLY A 32 -13.33 0.68 4.31
N THR A 33 -13.60 1.14 3.09
CA THR A 33 -13.69 0.27 1.90
C THR A 33 -12.27 -0.13 1.48
N MET A 34 -11.98 -1.42 1.40
CA MET A 34 -10.73 -1.92 0.84
C MET A 34 -10.69 -1.61 -0.66
N ILE A 35 -9.71 -0.81 -1.08
CA ILE A 35 -9.55 -0.40 -2.47
C ILE A 35 -8.37 -1.07 -3.17
N TYR A 36 -7.39 -1.58 -2.40
CA TYR A 36 -6.22 -2.26 -2.93
C TYR A 36 -5.76 -3.36 -1.98
N TYR A 37 -5.25 -4.45 -2.55
CA TYR A 37 -4.62 -5.55 -1.83
C TYR A 37 -3.46 -6.11 -2.64
N THR A 38 -2.37 -6.46 -1.95
CA THR A 38 -1.33 -7.32 -2.52
C THR A 38 -0.63 -8.13 -1.43
N ASP A 39 -0.17 -9.33 -1.79
CA ASP A 39 0.71 -10.20 -1.00
C ASP A 39 2.13 -10.30 -1.59
N ASP A 40 2.40 -9.57 -2.67
CA ASP A 40 3.73 -9.46 -3.26
C ASP A 40 4.46 -8.25 -2.64
N PRO A 41 5.54 -8.46 -1.86
CA PRO A 41 6.29 -7.37 -1.23
C PRO A 41 6.99 -6.45 -2.24
N ASN A 42 7.04 -6.82 -3.53
CA ASN A 42 7.59 -5.99 -4.60
C ASN A 42 6.51 -5.14 -5.29
N LYS A 43 5.24 -5.30 -4.92
CA LYS A 43 4.12 -4.52 -5.46
C LYS A 43 3.67 -3.48 -4.45
N GLY A 44 3.51 -2.27 -4.96
CA GLY A 44 3.01 -1.13 -4.20
C GLY A 44 1.72 -0.61 -4.77
N TRP A 45 1.12 0.34 -4.06
CA TRP A 45 -0.09 1.02 -4.50
C TRP A 45 0.25 2.29 -5.27
N ASP A 46 -0.27 2.41 -6.49
CA ASP A 46 -0.06 3.53 -7.42
C ASP A 46 -1.19 4.56 -7.39
N GLY A 47 -2.10 4.48 -6.41
CA GLY A 47 -3.27 5.35 -6.36
C GLY A 47 -4.46 4.85 -7.17
N THR A 48 -4.45 3.61 -7.70
CA THR A 48 -5.59 3.03 -8.40
C THR A 48 -6.37 2.01 -7.58
N VAL A 49 -7.66 1.86 -7.85
CA VAL A 49 -8.46 0.76 -7.29
C VAL A 49 -7.98 -0.56 -7.91
N SER A 50 -8.00 -1.63 -7.13
CA SER A 50 -7.65 -2.99 -7.57
C SER A 50 -8.26 -3.32 -8.94
N GLY A 51 -7.40 -3.67 -9.90
CA GLY A 51 -7.77 -3.82 -11.32
C GLY A 51 -7.35 -2.67 -12.23
N GLY A 52 -6.79 -1.57 -11.70
CA GLY A 52 -6.13 -0.51 -12.45
C GLY A 52 -7.05 0.44 -13.25
N SER A 53 -8.36 0.19 -13.24
CA SER A 53 -9.32 0.91 -14.11
C SER A 53 -9.70 2.30 -13.62
N LYS A 54 -9.47 2.62 -12.33
CA LYS A 54 -9.95 3.86 -11.71
C LYS A 54 -8.90 4.45 -10.78
N ILE A 55 -8.51 5.69 -11.05
CA ILE A 55 -7.67 6.51 -10.16
C ILE A 55 -8.50 6.95 -8.96
N CYS A 56 -7.95 6.79 -7.76
CA CYS A 56 -8.53 7.22 -6.51
C CYS A 56 -8.45 8.75 -6.36
N PRO A 57 -9.42 9.39 -5.67
CA PRO A 57 -9.36 10.82 -5.42
C PRO A 57 -8.19 11.19 -4.50
N GLU A 58 -7.74 12.44 -4.58
CA GLU A 58 -6.82 13.02 -3.58
C GLU A 58 -7.48 12.99 -2.20
N ASP A 59 -6.98 12.12 -1.33
CA ASP A 59 -7.46 11.93 0.03
C ASP A 59 -6.37 11.21 0.85
N THR A 60 -6.64 11.04 2.15
CA THR A 60 -5.85 10.20 3.03
C THR A 60 -6.47 8.82 3.14
N TYR A 61 -5.66 7.82 2.83
CA TYR A 61 -5.99 6.40 2.86
C TYR A 61 -5.34 5.74 4.07
N VAL A 62 -5.92 4.66 4.55
CA VAL A 62 -5.37 3.84 5.63
C VAL A 62 -4.69 2.63 5.01
N TYR A 63 -3.48 2.31 5.45
CA TYR A 63 -2.84 1.05 5.09
C TYR A 63 -2.74 0.13 6.30
N GLU A 64 -2.87 -1.17 6.04
CA GLU A 64 -2.57 -2.23 6.98
C GLU A 64 -1.61 -3.20 6.30
N ILE A 65 -0.45 -3.40 6.91
CA ILE A 65 0.60 -4.29 6.42
C ILE A 65 0.86 -5.36 7.47
N SER A 66 0.89 -6.62 7.06
CA SER A 66 1.29 -7.75 7.89
C SER A 66 2.48 -8.44 7.27
N VAL A 67 3.52 -8.69 8.07
CA VAL A 67 4.71 -9.43 7.65
C VAL A 67 5.02 -10.55 8.62
N THR A 68 5.37 -11.71 8.08
CA THR A 68 5.96 -12.80 8.87
C THR A 68 7.44 -12.90 8.52
N ASP A 69 8.29 -12.87 9.54
CA ASP A 69 9.74 -13.04 9.40
C ASP A 69 10.15 -14.51 9.28
N ASN A 70 11.44 -14.76 9.01
CA ASN A 70 12.00 -16.11 8.91
C ASN A 70 12.00 -16.91 10.23
N PHE A 71 11.71 -16.27 11.36
CA PHE A 71 11.59 -16.88 12.67
C PHE A 71 10.13 -17.15 13.06
N ASN A 72 9.18 -17.00 12.12
CA ASN A 72 7.74 -17.07 12.32
C ASN A 72 7.17 -15.96 13.24
N GLY A 73 7.91 -14.88 13.45
CA GLY A 73 7.40 -13.67 14.10
C GLY A 73 6.50 -12.88 13.15
N THR A 74 5.28 -12.56 13.58
CA THR A 74 4.35 -11.72 12.81
C THR A 74 4.39 -10.29 13.32
N HIS A 75 4.54 -9.33 12.41
CA HIS A 75 4.54 -7.90 12.68
C HIS A 75 3.46 -7.22 11.86
N SER A 76 2.68 -6.34 12.50
CA SER A 76 1.60 -5.59 11.86
C SER A 76 1.87 -4.10 11.95
N TYR A 77 1.67 -3.40 10.83
CA TYR A 77 1.84 -1.96 10.70
C TYR A 77 0.56 -1.34 10.16
N ILE A 78 -0.01 -0.41 10.92
CA ILE A 78 -1.18 0.36 10.50
C ILE A 78 -0.79 1.82 10.45
N GLY A 79 -1.17 2.51 9.38
CA GLY A 79 -0.87 3.92 9.23
C GLY A 79 -1.72 4.58 8.16
N LYS A 80 -1.31 5.79 7.80
CA LYS A 80 -2.02 6.63 6.83
C LYS A 80 -1.07 7.03 5.72
N VAL A 81 -1.59 7.07 4.50
CA VAL A 81 -0.89 7.56 3.32
C VAL A 81 -1.78 8.54 2.58
N THR A 82 -1.26 9.74 2.30
CA THR A 82 -1.98 10.75 1.51
C THR A 82 -1.59 10.62 0.04
N LEU A 83 -2.61 10.52 -0.81
CA LEU A 83 -2.50 10.63 -2.26
C LEU A 83 -2.65 12.10 -2.64
N ILE A 84 -1.62 12.67 -3.26
CA ILE A 84 -1.59 14.08 -3.71
C ILE A 84 -1.35 14.06 -5.21
N LYS A 85 -1.97 14.95 -5.96
CA LYS A 85 -1.73 15.10 -7.40
C LYS A 85 -1.26 16.52 -7.74
#